data_AF-A0A956VSW7-F1
#
_entry.id   AF-A0A956VSW7-F1
#
_cell.length_a   1.000
_cell.length_b   1.000
_cell.length_c   1.000
_cell.angle_alpha   90.00
_cell.angle_beta   90.00
_cell.angle_gamma   90.00
#
_symmetry.space_group_name_H-M   'P 1'
#
loop_
_entity.id
_entity.type
_entity.pdbx_description
1 polymer ?
#
loop_
_entity_poly.entity_id
_entity_poly.type
_entity_poly.pdbx_seq_one_letter_code
_entity_poly.pdbx_strand_id
1 'polypeptide(L)'
;MRIGDALLRDLDRQLREAVRRENVDPQAETHRVRRLAQNLIAAHDERSLTGAVESIPDAAATLDELVSRVAGFGPLQPLLDDPEVEEIWINEPSRVFAARAGKHELTNVILDRETVDELVERMLKLSGRRIDLSTPFVDAMLPGGHRLHVVLNGISREFTAVNIRKFVLKAATLNDLVRLESLNAQA
;
A
#
# COMPACT_ATOMS: atom_id res chain seq x y z
N MET A 1 -7.43 8.80 -21.03
CA MET A 1 -8.18 8.29 -19.87
C MET A 1 -8.79 6.97 -20.29
N ARG A 2 -8.25 5.83 -19.82
CA ARG A 2 -8.84 4.52 -20.15
C ARG A 2 -10.16 4.40 -19.39
N ILE A 3 -11.19 3.86 -20.04
CA ILE A 3 -12.54 3.76 -19.49
C ILE A 3 -12.53 2.99 -18.14
N GLY A 4 -11.64 2.00 -17.98
CA GLY A 4 -11.42 1.28 -16.72
C GLY A 4 -11.01 2.16 -15.52
N ASP A 5 -10.25 3.24 -15.73
CA ASP A 5 -9.83 4.13 -14.63
C ASP A 5 -11.02 4.89 -14.03
N ALA A 6 -12.00 5.24 -14.87
CA ALA A 6 -13.19 5.95 -14.41
C ALA A 6 -14.12 5.03 -13.61
N LEU A 7 -14.30 3.78 -14.07
CA LEU A 7 -15.06 2.76 -13.38
C LEU A 7 -14.44 2.44 -12.01
N LEU A 8 -13.13 2.23 -11.94
CA LEU A 8 -12.44 1.93 -10.69
C LEU A 8 -12.58 3.08 -9.67
N ARG A 9 -12.45 4.34 -10.11
CA ARG A 9 -12.65 5.50 -9.23
C ARG A 9 -14.07 5.58 -8.67
N ASP A 10 -15.07 5.23 -9.48
CA ASP A 10 -16.46 5.20 -9.03
C ASP A 10 -16.70 4.09 -7.99
N LEU A 11 -16.20 2.88 -8.25
CA LEU A 11 -16.28 1.76 -7.32
C LEU A 11 -15.51 2.03 -6.01
N ASP A 12 -14.34 2.66 -6.07
CA ASP A 12 -13.57 3.08 -4.88
C ASP A 12 -14.37 4.04 -4.00
N ARG A 13 -14.98 5.06 -4.60
CA ARG A 13 -15.85 6.01 -3.90
C ARG A 13 -17.02 5.30 -3.22
N GLN A 14 -17.74 4.45 -3.96
CA GLN A 14 -18.88 3.69 -3.42
C GLN A 14 -18.47 2.75 -2.29
N LEU A 15 -17.31 2.08 -2.40
CA LEU A 15 -16.78 1.23 -1.35
C LEU A 15 -16.43 2.03 -0.09
N ARG A 16 -15.77 3.19 -0.23
CA ARG A 16 -15.46 4.08 0.91
C ARG A 16 -16.73 4.58 1.59
N GLU A 17 -17.77 4.89 0.84
CA GLU A 17 -19.09 5.25 1.38
C GLU A 17 -19.75 4.08 2.12
N ALA A 18 -19.73 2.87 1.56
CA ALA A 18 -20.27 1.67 2.21
C ALA A 18 -19.55 1.37 3.53
N VAL A 19 -18.22 1.43 3.53
CA VAL A 19 -17.36 1.25 4.72
C VAL A 19 -17.71 2.26 5.81
N ARG A 20 -17.87 3.55 5.46
CA ARG A 20 -18.30 4.59 6.40
C ARG A 20 -19.70 4.35 6.94
N ARG A 21 -20.65 4.03 6.07
CA ARG A 21 -22.06 3.76 6.42
C ARG A 21 -22.19 2.59 7.40
N GLU A 22 -21.35 1.57 7.26
CA GLU A 22 -21.35 0.38 8.11
C GLU A 22 -20.37 0.44 9.28
N ASN A 23 -19.75 1.60 9.50
CA ASN A 23 -18.79 1.88 10.56
C ASN A 23 -17.70 0.79 10.67
N VAL A 24 -17.16 0.39 9.53
CA VAL A 24 -16.08 -0.61 9.41
C VAL A 24 -14.75 0.11 9.55
N ASP A 25 -13.86 -0.36 10.44
CA ASP A 25 -12.47 0.10 10.41
C ASP A 25 -11.72 -0.63 9.27
N PRO A 26 -11.31 0.06 8.19
CA PRO A 26 -10.70 -0.62 7.05
C PRO A 26 -9.41 -1.36 7.38
N GLN A 27 -8.69 -0.86 8.40
CA GLN A 27 -7.37 -1.31 8.78
C GLN A 27 -7.43 -2.50 9.74
N ALA A 28 -8.44 -2.53 10.61
CA ALA A 28 -8.63 -3.64 11.55
C ALA A 28 -9.56 -4.74 11.00
N GLU A 29 -10.48 -4.39 10.10
CA GLU A 29 -11.55 -5.26 9.61
C GLU A 29 -11.46 -5.49 8.09
N THR A 30 -10.26 -5.75 7.57
CA THR A 30 -10.00 -5.97 6.13
C THR A 30 -10.93 -7.03 5.51
N HIS A 31 -11.27 -8.09 6.26
CA HIS A 31 -12.20 -9.11 5.81
C HIS A 31 -13.63 -8.57 5.56
N ARG A 32 -14.09 -7.59 6.37
CA ARG A 32 -15.37 -6.89 6.13
C ARG A 32 -15.27 -6.00 4.91
N VAL A 33 -14.18 -5.26 4.73
CA VAL A 33 -13.96 -4.45 3.52
C VAL A 33 -13.99 -5.32 2.26
N ARG A 34 -13.31 -6.48 2.28
CA ARG A 34 -13.33 -7.43 1.15
C ARG A 34 -14.74 -7.92 0.85
N ARG A 35 -15.55 -8.25 1.87
CA ARG A 35 -16.96 -8.63 1.66
C ARG A 35 -17.77 -7.49 1.05
N LEU A 36 -17.60 -6.25 1.51
CA LEU A 36 -18.29 -5.10 0.93
C LEU A 36 -17.89 -4.85 -0.53
N ALA A 37 -16.60 -4.99 -0.84
CA ALA A 37 -16.11 -4.87 -2.22
C ALA A 37 -16.65 -5.99 -3.11
N GLN A 38 -16.74 -7.22 -2.62
CA GLN A 38 -17.36 -8.35 -3.33
C GLN A 38 -18.84 -8.08 -3.64
N ASN A 39 -19.60 -7.62 -2.65
CA ASN A 39 -21.02 -7.28 -2.82
C ASN A 39 -21.20 -6.14 -3.84
N LEU A 40 -20.32 -5.13 -3.79
CA LEU A 40 -20.36 -4.01 -4.72
C LEU A 40 -20.09 -4.47 -6.16
N ILE A 41 -19.06 -5.30 -6.37
CA ILE A 41 -18.72 -5.85 -7.69
C ILE A 41 -19.87 -6.72 -8.22
N ALA A 42 -20.44 -7.59 -7.38
CA ALA A 42 -21.57 -8.44 -7.78
C ALA A 42 -22.79 -7.61 -8.21
N ALA A 43 -23.14 -6.56 -7.43
CA ALA A 43 -24.24 -5.66 -7.78
C ALA A 43 -23.96 -4.86 -9.06
N HIS A 44 -22.70 -4.50 -9.32
CA HIS A 44 -22.30 -3.84 -10.58
C HIS A 44 -22.42 -4.79 -11.77
N ASP A 45 -22.00 -6.04 -11.61
CA ASP A 45 -22.07 -7.07 -12.65
C ASP A 45 -23.53 -7.38 -13.05
N GLU A 46 -24.43 -7.51 -12.06
CA GLU A 46 -25.88 -7.66 -12.32
C GLU A 46 -26.45 -6.50 -13.16
N ARG A 47 -26.04 -5.26 -12.86
CA ARG A 47 -26.46 -4.09 -13.64
C ARG A 47 -25.86 -4.09 -15.04
N SER A 48 -24.65 -4.62 -15.21
CA SER A 48 -24.00 -4.72 -16.51
C SER A 48 -24.75 -5.66 -17.46
N LEU A 49 -25.32 -6.75 -16.95
CA LEU A 49 -26.15 -7.67 -17.74
C LEU A 49 -27.37 -7.00 -18.37
N THR A 50 -27.88 -5.93 -17.76
CA THR A 50 -29.01 -5.15 -18.30
C THR A 50 -28.59 -4.05 -19.29
N GLY A 51 -27.28 -3.87 -19.52
CA GLY A 51 -26.71 -2.80 -20.35
C GLY A 51 -26.71 -1.42 -19.67
N ALA A 52 -27.08 -1.33 -18.39
CA ALA A 52 -27.13 -0.06 -17.66
C ALA A 52 -25.73 0.49 -17.29
N VAL A 53 -24.73 -0.39 -17.20
CA VAL A 53 -23.32 -0.04 -16.91
C VAL A 53 -22.39 -0.97 -17.70
N GLU A 54 -21.13 -0.56 -17.86
CA GLU A 54 -20.10 -1.38 -18.48
C GLU A 54 -19.70 -2.55 -17.57
N SER A 55 -19.33 -3.68 -18.18
CA SER A 55 -18.87 -4.87 -17.45
C SER A 55 -17.45 -4.67 -16.92
N ILE A 56 -17.18 -5.28 -15.77
CA ILE A 56 -15.83 -5.31 -15.18
C ILE A 56 -15.05 -6.43 -15.88
N PRO A 57 -13.96 -6.13 -16.62
CA PRO A 57 -13.25 -7.14 -17.41
C PRO A 57 -12.59 -8.24 -16.55
N ASP A 58 -12.07 -7.86 -15.38
CA ASP A 58 -11.47 -8.77 -14.40
C ASP A 58 -11.96 -8.39 -12.99
N ALA A 59 -13.01 -9.08 -12.55
CA ALA A 59 -13.63 -8.86 -11.25
C ALA A 59 -12.69 -9.19 -10.08
N ALA A 60 -11.80 -10.19 -10.24
CA ALA A 60 -10.88 -10.60 -9.19
C ALA A 60 -9.78 -9.56 -8.99
N ALA A 61 -9.14 -9.12 -10.08
CA ALA A 61 -8.14 -8.06 -10.03
C ALA A 61 -8.73 -6.74 -9.51
N THR A 62 -9.94 -6.38 -9.96
CA THR A 62 -10.66 -5.19 -9.48
C THR A 62 -10.97 -5.29 -7.99
N LEU A 63 -11.38 -6.46 -7.49
CA LEU A 63 -11.61 -6.69 -6.07
C LEU A 63 -10.34 -6.44 -5.25
N ASP A 64 -9.22 -7.02 -5.67
CA ASP A 64 -7.95 -6.87 -4.96
C ASP A 64 -7.45 -5.42 -5.00
N GLU A 65 -7.63 -4.73 -6.13
CA GLU A 65 -7.31 -3.31 -6.27
C GLU A 65 -8.18 -2.43 -5.36
N LEU A 66 -9.49 -2.66 -5.30
CA LEU A 66 -10.40 -1.92 -4.41
C LEU A 66 -10.07 -2.17 -2.92
N VAL A 67 -9.82 -3.43 -2.55
CA VAL A 67 -9.46 -3.80 -1.18
C VAL A 67 -8.12 -3.17 -0.80
N SER A 68 -7.12 -3.20 -1.67
CA SER A 68 -5.83 -2.56 -1.39
C SER A 68 -5.93 -1.04 -1.25
N ARG A 69 -6.77 -0.37 -2.04
CA ARG A 69 -7.00 1.08 -1.93
C ARG A 69 -7.65 1.48 -0.61
N VAL A 70 -8.61 0.71 -0.12
CA VAL A 70 -9.42 1.05 1.07
C VAL A 70 -8.83 0.47 2.35
N ALA A 71 -8.38 -0.79 2.34
CA ALA A 71 -7.87 -1.51 3.50
C ALA A 71 -6.35 -1.75 3.47
N GLY A 72 -5.71 -1.75 2.31
CA GLY A 72 -4.26 -1.93 2.16
C GLY A 72 -3.50 -0.60 2.07
N PHE A 73 -2.38 -0.60 1.33
CA PHE A 73 -1.54 0.58 1.07
C PHE A 73 -1.70 1.14 -0.35
N GLY A 74 -2.85 0.89 -0.98
CA GLY A 74 -3.24 1.43 -2.28
C GLY A 74 -2.17 1.23 -3.35
N PRO A 75 -1.71 2.31 -4.03
CA PRO A 75 -0.72 2.19 -5.11
C PRO A 75 0.63 1.59 -4.68
N LEU A 76 0.96 1.57 -3.39
CA LEU A 76 2.18 0.94 -2.88
C LEU A 76 2.01 -0.56 -2.63
N GLN A 77 0.78 -1.07 -2.57
CA GLN A 77 0.51 -2.47 -2.24
C GLN A 77 1.27 -3.45 -3.16
N PRO A 78 1.32 -3.27 -4.49
CA PRO A 78 2.09 -4.17 -5.36
C PRO A 78 3.58 -4.22 -5.00
N LEU A 79 4.19 -3.09 -4.62
CA LEU A 79 5.59 -3.04 -4.19
C LEU A 79 5.82 -3.72 -2.84
N LEU A 80 4.83 -3.62 -1.94
CA LEU A 80 4.87 -4.26 -0.62
C LEU A 80 4.65 -5.77 -0.72
N ASP A 81 3.85 -6.24 -1.66
CA ASP A 81 3.58 -7.66 -1.87
C ASP A 81 4.70 -8.36 -2.65
N ASP A 82 5.46 -7.61 -3.45
CA ASP A 82 6.53 -8.15 -4.29
C ASP A 82 7.74 -8.62 -3.47
N PRO A 83 8.05 -9.93 -3.39
CA PRO A 83 9.11 -10.46 -2.55
C PRO A 83 10.52 -10.02 -2.95
N GLU A 84 10.73 -9.52 -4.18
CA GLU A 84 12.02 -9.03 -4.65
C GLU A 84 12.30 -7.57 -4.21
N VAL A 85 11.26 -6.83 -3.82
CA VAL A 85 11.42 -5.47 -3.27
C VAL A 85 11.92 -5.54 -1.83
N GLU A 86 13.04 -4.88 -1.58
CA GLU A 86 13.71 -4.82 -0.29
C GLU A 86 13.34 -3.55 0.47
N GLU A 87 13.28 -2.41 -0.23
CA GLU A 87 13.03 -1.10 0.37
C GLU A 87 12.24 -0.21 -0.60
N ILE A 88 11.44 0.72 -0.07
CA ILE A 88 10.62 1.67 -0.83
C ILE A 88 10.89 3.08 -0.27
N TRP A 89 11.05 4.07 -1.14
CA TRP A 89 11.21 5.48 -0.76
C TRP A 89 10.21 6.36 -1.49
N ILE A 90 9.64 7.32 -0.77
CA ILE A 90 8.88 8.43 -1.33
C ILE A 90 9.63 9.70 -0.92
N ASN A 91 10.36 10.27 -1.86
CA ASN A 91 11.11 11.51 -1.63
C ASN A 91 10.30 12.76 -1.98
N GLU A 92 9.41 12.60 -2.95
CA GLU A 92 8.38 13.53 -3.41
C GLU A 92 7.21 12.67 -3.92
N PRO A 93 5.97 13.19 -3.96
CA PRO A 93 4.81 12.39 -4.37
C PRO A 93 4.96 11.74 -5.75
N SER A 94 5.58 12.44 -6.71
CA SER A 94 5.82 11.97 -8.07
C SER A 94 7.02 11.01 -8.25
N ARG A 95 7.85 10.79 -7.22
CA ARG A 95 9.03 9.93 -7.31
C ARG A 95 9.07 8.92 -6.18
N VAL A 96 8.44 7.79 -6.46
CA VAL A 96 8.49 6.58 -5.65
C VAL A 96 9.61 5.68 -6.18
N PHE A 97 10.58 5.34 -5.32
CA PHE A 97 11.69 4.43 -5.63
C PHE A 97 11.48 3.10 -4.92
N ALA A 98 11.95 2.02 -5.55
CA ALA A 98 12.06 0.70 -4.93
C ALA A 98 13.51 0.22 -5.03
N ALA A 99 13.96 -0.62 -4.10
CA ALA A 99 15.23 -1.32 -4.19
C ALA A 99 15.01 -2.81 -4.40
N ARG A 100 15.76 -3.37 -5.35
CA ARG A 100 15.79 -4.80 -5.66
C ARG A 100 17.23 -5.25 -5.78
N ALA A 101 17.60 -6.34 -5.11
CA ALA A 101 18.97 -6.84 -5.10
C ALA A 101 20.02 -5.73 -4.83
N GLY A 102 19.73 -4.84 -3.88
CA GLY A 102 20.60 -3.70 -3.52
C GLY A 102 20.66 -2.54 -4.53
N LYS A 103 19.86 -2.53 -5.60
CA LYS A 103 19.82 -1.44 -6.58
C LYS A 103 18.52 -0.66 -6.50
N HIS A 104 18.62 0.67 -6.44
CA HIS A 104 17.46 1.57 -6.45
C HIS A 104 16.98 1.85 -7.87
N GLU A 105 15.68 1.78 -8.09
CA GLU A 105 15.02 2.12 -9.34
C GLU A 105 13.81 3.03 -9.10
N LEU A 106 13.55 3.93 -10.05
CA LEU A 106 12.33 4.73 -10.07
C LEU A 106 11.18 3.85 -10.53
N THR A 107 10.09 3.82 -9.76
CA THR A 107 8.90 3.04 -10.11
C THR A 107 7.96 3.82 -11.02
N ASN A 108 6.93 3.16 -11.55
CA ASN A 108 5.83 3.78 -12.28
C ASN A 108 4.73 4.33 -11.34
N VAL A 109 4.89 4.23 -10.02
CA VAL A 109 3.93 4.75 -9.05
C VAL A 109 4.09 6.26 -8.94
N ILE A 110 3.01 6.98 -9.26
CA ILE A 110 2.91 8.43 -9.15
C ILE A 110 1.80 8.72 -8.14
N LEU A 111 2.14 9.49 -7.11
CA LEU A 111 1.22 9.92 -6.07
C LEU A 111 1.08 11.44 -6.11
N ASP A 112 -0.01 11.95 -5.55
CA ASP A 112 -0.13 13.35 -5.15
C ASP A 112 0.16 13.51 -3.64
N ARG A 113 0.25 14.77 -3.20
CA ARG A 113 0.56 15.09 -1.80
C ARG A 113 -0.48 14.48 -0.84
N GLU A 114 -1.75 14.62 -1.18
CA GLU A 114 -2.88 14.14 -0.39
C GLU A 114 -2.81 12.61 -0.21
N THR A 115 -2.49 11.87 -1.27
CA THR A 115 -2.32 10.42 -1.23
C THR A 115 -1.14 10.01 -0.35
N VAL A 116 -0.02 10.74 -0.39
CA VAL A 116 1.13 10.46 0.51
C VAL A 116 0.73 10.68 1.97
N ASP A 117 0.04 11.78 2.26
CA ASP A 117 -0.40 12.10 3.63
C ASP A 117 -1.43 11.08 4.14
N GLU A 118 -2.39 10.65 3.30
CA GLU A 118 -3.33 9.57 3.63
C GLU A 118 -2.62 8.22 3.91
N LEU A 119 -1.58 7.90 3.13
CA LEU A 119 -0.79 6.68 3.33
C LEU A 119 -0.02 6.73 4.65
N VAL A 120 0.60 7.86 4.98
CA VAL A 120 1.31 8.06 6.24
C VAL A 120 0.36 7.94 7.43
N GLU A 121 -0.78 8.62 7.40
CA GLU A 121 -1.78 8.55 8.48
C GLU A 121 -2.22 7.11 8.73
N ARG A 122 -2.53 6.38 7.65
CA ARG A 122 -2.93 4.97 7.70
C ARG A 122 -1.86 4.07 8.31
N MET A 123 -0.62 4.22 7.85
CA MET A 123 0.53 3.47 8.35
C MET A 123 0.78 3.74 9.84
N LEU A 124 0.67 5.00 10.27
CA LEU A 124 0.88 5.38 11.66
C LEU A 124 -0.26 4.89 12.56
N LYS A 125 -1.51 4.97 12.08
CA LYS A 125 -2.69 4.42 12.78
C LYS A 125 -2.50 2.92 13.08
N LEU A 126 -2.04 2.13 12.10
CA LEU A 126 -1.75 0.71 12.29
C LEU A 126 -0.66 0.45 13.34
N SER A 127 0.37 1.29 13.36
CA SER A 127 1.48 1.16 14.33
C SER A 127 1.19 1.73 15.73
N GLY A 128 0.07 2.43 15.91
CA GLY A 128 -0.26 3.16 17.14
C GLY A 128 0.64 4.38 17.39
N ARG A 129 1.35 4.87 16.38
CA ARG A 129 2.23 6.03 16.46
C ARG A 129 1.56 7.29 15.94
N ARG A 130 2.13 8.45 16.28
CA ARG A 130 1.69 9.77 15.82
C ARG A 130 2.92 10.59 15.45
N ILE A 131 2.72 11.54 14.55
CA ILE A 131 3.72 12.50 14.10
C ILE A 131 3.06 13.87 14.09
N ASP A 132 3.80 14.91 14.49
CA ASP A 132 3.31 16.28 14.52
C ASP A 132 4.49 17.26 14.37
N LEU A 133 4.21 18.56 14.34
CA LEU A 133 5.25 19.58 14.14
C LEU A 133 6.26 19.68 15.30
N SER A 134 5.92 19.19 16.50
CA SER A 134 6.85 19.13 17.64
C SER A 134 7.79 17.92 17.55
N THR A 135 7.30 16.83 16.95
CA THR A 135 8.06 15.60 16.68
C THR A 135 7.91 15.24 15.19
N PRO A 136 8.70 15.90 14.32
CA PRO A 136 8.42 15.91 12.88
C PRO A 136 9.00 14.70 12.14
N PHE A 137 9.41 13.66 12.85
CA PHE A 137 9.77 12.36 12.30
C PHE A 137 9.32 11.24 13.24
N VAL A 138 9.10 10.05 12.70
CA VAL A 138 8.66 8.89 13.49
C VAL A 138 9.15 7.59 12.87
N ASP A 139 9.53 6.65 13.75
CA ASP A 139 9.81 5.26 13.40
C ASP A 139 8.65 4.37 13.86
N ALA A 140 8.25 3.45 12.99
CA ALA A 140 7.12 2.55 13.21
C ALA A 140 7.37 1.17 12.60
N MET A 141 6.50 0.22 12.97
CA MET A 141 6.46 -1.11 12.36
C MET A 141 5.12 -1.29 11.68
N LEU A 142 5.16 -1.69 10.42
CA LEU A 142 3.98 -2.03 9.62
C LEU A 142 3.62 -3.52 9.81
N PRO A 143 2.39 -3.91 9.46
CA PRO A 143 2.04 -5.32 9.31
C PRO A 143 3.08 -6.07 8.45
N GLY A 144 3.37 -7.31 8.79
CA GLY A 144 4.43 -8.09 8.13
C GLY A 144 5.85 -7.81 8.66
N GLY A 145 6.00 -6.92 9.64
CA GLY A 145 7.29 -6.63 10.29
C GLY A 145 8.17 -5.64 9.51
N HIS A 146 7.62 -5.01 8.47
CA HIS A 146 8.34 -3.97 7.74
C HIS A 146 8.56 -2.74 8.63
N ARG A 147 9.73 -2.11 8.49
CA ARG A 147 10.08 -0.90 9.25
C ARG A 147 9.70 0.32 8.44
N LEU A 148 9.08 1.28 9.10
CA LEU A 148 8.68 2.56 8.52
C LEU A 148 9.45 3.68 9.20
N HIS A 149 9.95 4.61 8.39
CA HIS A 149 10.44 5.91 8.83
C HIS A 149 9.74 7.01 8.02
N VAL A 150 9.20 8.01 8.71
CA VAL A 150 8.52 9.16 8.10
C VAL A 150 9.14 10.45 8.62
N VAL A 151 9.29 11.43 7.75
CA VAL A 151 9.70 12.81 8.07
C VAL A 151 8.70 13.78 7.45
N LEU A 152 8.10 14.65 8.25
CA LEU A 152 7.18 15.68 7.76
C LEU A 152 7.91 16.72 6.89
N ASN A 153 7.14 17.35 6.01
CA ASN A 153 7.58 18.51 5.26
C ASN A 153 8.02 19.67 6.18
N GLY A 154 8.91 20.53 5.69
CA GLY A 154 9.31 21.76 6.39
C GLY A 154 10.60 21.67 7.22
N ILE A 155 11.22 20.49 7.38
CA ILE A 155 12.57 20.38 7.97
C ILE A 155 13.67 20.55 6.91
N SER A 156 13.53 19.88 5.76
CA SER A 156 14.54 19.90 4.69
C SER A 156 13.98 19.90 3.27
N ARG A 157 12.67 19.65 3.11
CA ARG A 157 11.98 19.48 1.82
C ARG A 157 10.54 19.98 1.90
N GLU A 158 9.96 20.23 0.73
CA GLU A 158 8.57 20.68 0.56
C GLU A 158 7.54 19.55 0.82
N PHE A 159 7.98 18.29 0.82
CA PHE A 159 7.12 17.10 0.88
C PHE A 159 7.48 16.21 2.06
N THR A 160 6.49 15.47 2.54
CA THR A 160 6.65 14.37 3.50
C THR A 160 7.50 13.29 2.85
N ALA A 161 8.58 12.89 3.51
CA ALA A 161 9.45 11.81 3.05
C ALA A 161 9.10 10.51 3.80
N VAL A 162 9.05 9.41 3.05
CA VAL A 162 8.72 8.08 3.58
C VAL A 162 9.80 7.09 3.16
N ASN A 163 10.27 6.28 4.10
CA ASN A 163 11.11 5.11 3.84
C ASN A 163 10.48 3.87 4.48
N ILE A 164 10.29 2.84 3.69
CA ILE A 164 9.81 1.53 4.13
C ILE A 164 10.91 0.52 3.84
N ARG A 165 11.40 -0.15 4.88
CA ARG A 165 12.35 -1.26 4.75
C ARG A 165 11.60 -2.55 5.00
N LYS A 166 11.44 -3.35 3.95
CA LYS A 166 10.67 -4.58 4.05
C LYS A 166 11.49 -5.61 4.81
N PHE A 167 10.84 -6.27 5.78
CA PHE A 167 11.32 -7.53 6.28
C PHE A 167 11.26 -8.59 5.16
N VAL A 168 12.42 -8.89 4.58
CA VAL A 168 12.61 -9.97 3.61
C VAL A 168 13.50 -11.01 4.28
N LEU A 169 12.95 -12.22 4.50
CA LEU A 169 13.70 -13.31 5.10
C LEU A 169 14.67 -13.90 4.06
N LYS A 170 15.86 -13.32 3.93
CA LYS A 170 16.87 -13.81 2.98
C LYS A 170 17.54 -15.12 3.42
N ALA A 171 17.56 -15.38 4.73
CA ALA A 171 18.11 -16.60 5.30
C ALA A 171 17.20 -17.13 6.41
N ALA A 172 16.80 -18.39 6.29
CA ALA A 172 16.04 -19.10 7.32
C ALA A 172 16.94 -20.05 8.12
N THR A 173 18.08 -20.46 7.55
CA THR A 173 19.02 -21.41 8.15
C THR A 173 20.44 -20.86 8.18
N LEU A 174 21.31 -21.44 9.02
CA LEU A 174 22.75 -21.11 9.04
C LEU A 174 23.40 -21.36 7.66
N ASN A 175 22.99 -22.43 6.96
CA ASN A 175 23.49 -22.71 5.62
C ASN A 175 23.12 -21.62 4.61
N ASP A 176 21.97 -20.97 4.76
CA ASP A 176 21.60 -19.84 3.92
C ASP A 176 22.50 -18.63 4.18
N LEU A 177 22.87 -18.39 5.45
CA LEU A 177 23.83 -17.33 5.80
C LEU A 177 25.23 -17.60 5.21
N VAL A 178 25.64 -18.87 5.16
CA VAL A 178 26.88 -19.26 4.48
C VAL A 178 26.80 -19.05 2.97
N ARG A 179 25.68 -19.42 2.33
CA ARG A 179 25.44 -19.17 0.90
C ARG A 179 25.38 -17.68 0.55
N LEU A 180 24.90 -16.85 1.46
CA LEU A 180 24.89 -15.38 1.35
C LEU A 180 26.24 -14.76 1.73
N GLU A 181 27.28 -15.56 1.95
CA GLU A 181 28.62 -15.12 2.36
C GLU A 181 28.64 -14.23 3.63
N SER A 182 27.56 -14.29 4.41
CA SER A 182 27.39 -13.53 5.65
C SER A 182 28.02 -14.24 6.84
N LEU A 183 28.21 -15.56 6.73
CA LEU A 183 28.97 -16.41 7.65
C LEU A 183 29.90 -17.34 6.87
N ASN A 184 31.00 -17.76 7.47
CA ASN A 184 31.82 -18.84 6.93
C ASN A 184 31.27 -20.19 7.39
N ALA A 185 31.61 -21.27 6.68
CA ALA A 185 31.11 -22.62 6.99
C ALA A 185 31.72 -23.25 8.27
N GLN A 186 32.66 -22.57 8.92
CA GLN A 186 33.41 -23.07 10.09
C GLN A 186 33.01 -22.38 11.41
N ALA A 187 32.13 -21.37 11.34
CA ALA A 187 31.64 -20.60 12.48
C ALA A 187 30.56 -21.35 13.27
#